data_AF-A0A932XRH0-F1
#
_entry.id   AF-A0A932XRH0-F1
#
_cell.length_a   1.000
_cell.length_b   1.000
_cell.length_c   1.000
_cell.angle_alpha   90.00
_cell.angle_beta   90.00
_cell.angle_gamma   90.00
#
_symmetry.space_group_name_H-M   'P 1'
#
loop_
_entity.id
_entity.type
_entity.pdbx_description
1 polymer ?
#
loop_
_entity_poly.entity_id
_entity_poly.type
_entity_poly.pdbx_seq_one_letter_code
_entity_poly.pdbx_strand_id
1 'polypeptide(L)'
;AVNIEPDTFARLASIPTIVGVKEASGNLQQMRRILELTRGKLALLSGDDALTLPVMELGGTGVISVVANVVPQDVAAMVTAFEEGRRDEAQRWHERLLPLTKAMFIETNPIPVKTAMGMLGWIQPQLRLPLCAMSAQHARQLRQALRDYGLLSSRVGGGWRGAGAPTAARRTGAIVAGRGRPWGRAATGPTKVTTIR
;
A
#
# COMPACT_ATOMS: atom_id res chain seq x y z
N ALA A 1 -18.44 4.41 -9.51
CA ALA A 1 -17.95 3.17 -8.87
C ALA A 1 -19.15 2.39 -8.34
N VAL A 2 -19.03 1.07 -8.14
CA VAL A 2 -20.08 0.22 -7.54
C VAL A 2 -19.53 -0.34 -6.22
N ASN A 3 -20.35 -0.38 -5.18
CA ASN A 3 -20.00 -0.97 -3.89
C ASN A 3 -20.48 -2.42 -3.81
N ILE A 4 -19.69 -3.31 -3.20
CA ILE A 4 -20.14 -4.67 -2.86
C ILE A 4 -20.54 -4.65 -1.39
N GLU A 5 -21.83 -4.82 -1.12
CA GLU A 5 -22.35 -4.76 0.25
C GLU A 5 -21.88 -5.95 1.12
N PRO A 6 -21.75 -5.78 2.45
CA PRO A 6 -21.34 -6.83 3.38
C PRO A 6 -22.08 -8.16 3.25
N ASP A 7 -23.39 -8.14 3.02
CA ASP A 7 -24.20 -9.36 2.86
C ASP A 7 -23.79 -10.17 1.62
N THR A 8 -23.30 -9.50 0.58
CA THR A 8 -22.74 -10.18 -0.59
C THR A 8 -21.43 -10.88 -0.22
N PHE A 9 -20.56 -10.24 0.55
CA PHE A 9 -19.35 -10.90 1.06
C PHE A 9 -19.67 -12.10 1.96
N ALA A 10 -20.73 -12.03 2.77
CA ALA A 10 -21.19 -13.14 3.60
C ALA A 10 -21.58 -14.37 2.76
N ARG A 11 -22.28 -14.16 1.64
CA ARG A 11 -22.59 -15.25 0.69
C ARG A 11 -21.32 -15.80 0.03
N LEU A 12 -20.44 -14.91 -0.42
CA LEU A 12 -19.17 -15.29 -1.07
C LEU A 12 -18.23 -16.06 -0.15
N ALA A 13 -18.27 -15.80 1.16
CA ALA A 13 -17.48 -16.50 2.17
C ALA A 13 -17.79 -18.01 2.29
N SER A 14 -18.87 -18.48 1.66
CA SER A 14 -19.20 -19.91 1.60
C SER A 14 -18.51 -20.62 0.43
N ILE A 15 -17.86 -19.89 -0.48
CA ILE A 15 -17.15 -20.45 -1.64
C ILE A 15 -15.68 -20.71 -1.25
N PRO A 16 -15.19 -21.98 -1.26
CA PRO A 16 -13.87 -22.32 -0.72
C PRO A 16 -12.68 -21.61 -1.37
N THR A 17 -12.82 -21.18 -2.64
CA THR A 17 -11.77 -20.48 -3.39
C THR A 17 -11.77 -18.97 -3.15
N ILE A 18 -12.80 -18.42 -2.50
CA ILE A 18 -12.84 -17.01 -2.08
C ILE A 18 -12.37 -16.93 -0.64
N VAL A 19 -11.15 -16.45 -0.48
CA VAL A 19 -10.38 -16.54 0.77
C VAL A 19 -10.17 -15.21 1.47
N GLY A 20 -10.56 -14.11 0.83
CA GLY A 20 -10.41 -12.78 1.41
C GLY A 20 -10.98 -11.67 0.53
N VAL A 21 -10.89 -10.45 1.06
CA VAL A 21 -11.33 -9.21 0.44
C VAL A 21 -10.26 -8.14 0.65
N LYS A 22 -9.92 -7.41 -0.41
CA LYS A 22 -9.25 -6.11 -0.30
C LYS A 22 -10.33 -5.05 -0.20
N GLU A 23 -10.52 -4.46 0.97
CA GLU A 23 -11.54 -3.44 1.19
C GLU A 23 -10.89 -2.05 1.06
N ALA A 24 -11.33 -1.27 0.09
CA ALA A 24 -10.71 0.01 -0.29
C ALA A 24 -11.73 1.18 -0.28
N SER A 25 -12.89 1.00 0.36
CA SER A 25 -13.94 2.02 0.42
C SER A 25 -13.61 3.16 1.39
N GLY A 26 -12.68 2.94 2.31
CA GLY A 26 -12.42 3.85 3.43
C GLY A 26 -13.47 3.79 4.55
N ASN A 27 -14.44 2.87 4.45
CA ASN A 27 -15.54 2.75 5.40
C ASN A 27 -15.26 1.68 6.46
N LEU A 28 -14.77 2.09 7.62
CA LEU A 28 -14.49 1.20 8.76
C LEU A 28 -15.75 0.47 9.26
N GLN A 29 -16.95 1.04 9.13
CA GLN A 29 -18.20 0.38 9.51
C GLN A 29 -18.53 -0.79 8.58
N GLN A 30 -18.33 -0.60 7.27
CA GLN A 30 -18.47 -1.68 6.27
C GLN A 30 -17.46 -2.79 6.55
N MET A 31 -16.19 -2.44 6.78
CA MET A 31 -15.14 -3.41 7.09
C MET A 31 -15.47 -4.22 8.35
N ARG A 32 -15.95 -3.55 9.42
CA ARG A 32 -16.41 -4.23 10.63
C ARG A 32 -17.56 -5.18 10.36
N ARG A 33 -18.56 -4.75 9.58
CA ARG A 33 -19.72 -5.58 9.23
C ARG A 33 -19.32 -6.82 8.43
N ILE A 34 -18.36 -6.69 7.51
CA ILE A 34 -17.82 -7.82 6.75
C ILE A 34 -17.17 -8.83 7.71
N LEU A 35 -16.32 -8.38 8.64
CA LEU A 35 -15.68 -9.27 9.62
C LEU A 35 -16.70 -10.04 10.47
N GLU A 36 -17.74 -9.36 10.94
CA GLU A 36 -18.82 -9.97 11.74
C GLU A 36 -19.62 -11.02 10.97
N LEU A 37 -20.01 -10.71 9.73
CA LEU A 37 -20.84 -11.60 8.91
C LEU A 37 -20.06 -12.82 8.42
N THR A 38 -18.80 -12.62 8.07
CA THR A 38 -17.95 -13.69 7.52
C THR A 38 -17.38 -14.60 8.60
N ARG A 39 -17.35 -14.15 9.87
CA ARG A 39 -16.89 -14.93 11.04
C ARG A 39 -15.52 -15.56 10.82
N GLY A 40 -14.58 -14.79 10.27
CA GLY A 40 -13.21 -15.23 9.99
C GLY A 40 -13.04 -16.18 8.79
N LYS A 41 -14.11 -16.45 8.02
CA LYS A 41 -14.02 -17.21 6.76
C LYS A 41 -13.32 -16.45 5.65
N LEU A 42 -13.34 -15.11 5.69
CA LEU A 42 -12.60 -14.24 4.77
C LEU A 42 -11.53 -13.45 5.52
N ALA A 43 -10.32 -13.44 4.96
CA ALA A 43 -9.29 -12.48 5.34
C ALA A 43 -9.68 -11.08 4.85
N LEU A 44 -9.77 -10.09 5.73
CA LEU A 44 -9.96 -8.69 5.34
C LEU A 44 -8.59 -8.02 5.27
N LEU A 45 -8.24 -7.45 4.12
CA LEU A 45 -7.02 -6.69 3.88
C LEU A 45 -7.37 -5.24 3.59
N SER A 46 -6.64 -4.31 4.20
CA SER A 46 -6.77 -2.89 3.87
C SER A 46 -6.37 -2.65 2.41
N GLY A 47 -7.18 -1.88 1.71
CA GLY A 47 -6.86 -1.33 0.41
C GLY A 47 -6.37 0.12 0.43
N ASP A 48 -6.34 0.72 1.61
CA ASP A 48 -5.86 2.09 1.87
C ASP A 48 -4.72 2.03 2.90
N ASP A 49 -3.54 2.49 2.50
CA ASP A 49 -2.35 2.50 3.36
C ASP A 49 -2.59 3.28 4.66
N ALA A 50 -3.33 4.39 4.60
CA ALA A 50 -3.61 5.25 5.75
C ALA A 50 -4.56 4.59 6.76
N LEU A 51 -5.31 3.56 6.35
CA LEU A 51 -6.24 2.84 7.22
C LEU A 51 -5.71 1.48 7.66
N THR A 52 -4.48 1.10 7.28
CA THR A 52 -3.92 -0.22 7.59
C THR A 52 -4.00 -0.55 9.08
N LEU A 53 -3.49 0.34 9.93
CA LEU A 53 -3.48 0.12 11.38
C LEU A 53 -4.90 0.06 11.97
N PRO A 54 -5.81 1.03 11.71
CA PRO A 54 -7.21 0.94 12.12
C PRO A 54 -7.92 -0.35 11.65
N VAL A 55 -7.66 -0.79 10.42
CA VAL A 55 -8.24 -2.03 9.89
C VAL A 55 -7.76 -3.25 10.66
N MET A 56 -6.48 -3.31 11.00
CA MET A 56 -5.92 -4.39 11.81
C MET A 56 -6.50 -4.39 13.22
N GLU A 57 -6.76 -3.22 13.83
CA GLU A 57 -7.45 -3.11 15.13
C GLU A 57 -8.86 -3.69 15.13
N LEU A 58 -9.59 -3.59 14.01
CA LEU A 58 -10.92 -4.18 13.86
C LEU A 58 -10.91 -5.71 13.71
N GLY A 59 -9.76 -6.31 13.42
CA GLY A 59 -9.60 -7.74 13.10
C GLY A 59 -9.19 -8.01 11.64
N GLY A 60 -8.75 -6.98 10.91
CA GLY A 60 -8.11 -7.13 9.60
C GLY A 60 -6.75 -7.84 9.69
N THR A 61 -6.29 -8.35 8.55
CA THR A 61 -5.18 -9.30 8.44
C THR A 61 -4.08 -8.85 7.47
N GLY A 62 -4.01 -7.54 7.21
CA GLY A 62 -2.89 -6.93 6.48
C GLY A 62 -3.33 -5.87 5.49
N VAL A 63 -2.50 -5.65 4.47
CA VAL A 63 -2.65 -4.56 3.50
C VAL A 63 -2.18 -4.97 2.11
N ILE A 64 -2.94 -4.53 1.10
CA ILE A 64 -2.49 -4.47 -0.30
C ILE A 64 -2.08 -3.03 -0.60
N SER A 65 -0.79 -2.76 -0.43
CA SER A 65 -0.20 -1.45 -0.23
C SER A 65 0.30 -0.81 -1.53
N VAL A 66 0.09 0.51 -1.67
CA VAL A 66 0.76 1.37 -2.65
C VAL A 66 2.13 1.77 -2.11
N VAL A 67 2.18 2.22 -0.85
CA VAL A 67 3.38 2.79 -0.22
C VAL A 67 4.53 1.77 -0.10
N ALA A 68 4.22 0.48 0.03
CA ALA A 68 5.19 -0.60 0.04
C ALA A 68 5.94 -0.79 -1.31
N ASN A 69 5.53 -0.14 -2.40
CA ASN A 69 6.37 -0.04 -3.60
C ASN A 69 7.63 0.79 -3.37
N VAL A 70 7.62 1.67 -2.36
CA VAL A 70 8.70 2.61 -2.05
C VAL A 70 9.39 2.28 -0.72
N VAL A 71 8.62 1.92 0.30
CA VAL A 71 9.16 1.57 1.64
C VAL A 71 8.61 0.22 2.12
N PRO A 72 8.87 -0.89 1.42
CA PRO A 72 8.30 -2.20 1.76
C PRO A 72 8.66 -2.67 3.16
N GLN A 73 9.89 -2.39 3.61
CA GLN A 73 10.39 -2.81 4.92
C GLN A 73 9.64 -2.11 6.06
N ASP A 74 9.37 -0.81 5.91
CA ASP A 74 8.71 -0.02 6.95
C ASP A 74 7.22 -0.37 7.07
N VAL A 75 6.54 -0.59 5.95
CA VAL A 75 5.15 -1.09 5.94
C VAL A 75 5.07 -2.47 6.57
N ALA A 76 6.02 -3.37 6.26
CA ALA A 76 6.11 -4.68 6.90
C ALA A 76 6.41 -4.57 8.40
N ALA A 77 7.29 -3.66 8.82
CA ALA A 77 7.63 -3.45 10.22
C ALA A 77 6.42 -2.98 11.04
N MET A 78 5.59 -2.07 10.49
CA MET A 78 4.33 -1.65 11.11
C MET A 78 3.40 -2.85 11.35
N VAL A 79 3.22 -3.66 10.30
CA VAL A 79 2.35 -4.83 10.33
C VAL A 79 2.85 -5.87 11.34
N THR A 80 4.13 -6.24 11.26
CA THR A 80 4.75 -7.21 12.18
C THR A 80 4.68 -6.74 13.63
N ALA A 81 4.97 -5.46 13.91
CA ALA A 81 4.86 -4.91 15.25
C ALA A 81 3.45 -5.05 15.82
N PHE A 82 2.41 -4.85 15.00
CA PHE A 82 1.03 -5.04 15.43
C PHE A 82 0.73 -6.51 15.74
N GLU A 83 1.15 -7.43 14.88
CA GLU A 83 0.94 -8.88 15.07
C GLU A 83 1.59 -9.40 16.34
N GLU A 84 2.80 -8.91 16.64
CA GLU A 84 3.58 -9.30 17.81
C GLU A 84 3.13 -8.56 19.08
N GLY A 85 2.00 -7.86 19.03
CA GLY A 85 1.40 -7.16 20.18
C GLY A 85 2.11 -5.87 20.58
N ARG A 86 3.11 -5.41 19.82
CA ARG A 86 3.86 -4.17 20.06
C ARG A 86 3.11 -2.95 19.53
N ARG A 87 1.97 -2.64 20.16
CA ARG A 87 1.04 -1.57 19.75
C ARG A 87 1.72 -0.21 19.57
N ASP A 88 2.53 0.22 20.54
CA ASP A 88 3.21 1.52 20.47
C ASP A 88 4.20 1.60 19.30
N GLU A 89 4.85 0.49 18.96
CA GLU A 89 5.76 0.44 17.83
C GLU A 89 5.00 0.50 16.50
N ALA A 90 3.90 -0.25 16.38
CA ALA A 90 3.02 -0.18 15.21
C ALA A 90 2.49 1.25 15.00
N GLN A 91 2.07 1.91 16.07
CA GLN A 91 1.61 3.31 16.03
C GLN A 91 2.72 4.26 15.58
N ARG A 92 3.95 4.13 16.11
CA ARG A 92 5.09 4.95 15.66
C ARG A 92 5.40 4.75 14.18
N TRP A 93 5.35 3.51 13.69
CA TRP A 93 5.51 3.24 12.26
C TRP A 93 4.39 3.86 11.43
N HIS A 94 3.15 3.73 11.88
CA HIS A 94 1.99 4.32 11.22
C HIS A 94 2.13 5.84 11.09
N GLU A 95 2.44 6.53 12.18
CA GLU A 95 2.64 7.99 12.21
C GLU A 95 3.79 8.43 11.31
N ARG A 96 4.89 7.68 11.31
CA ARG A 96 6.04 7.93 10.42
C ARG A 96 5.65 7.79 8.95
N LEU A 97 4.88 6.75 8.59
CA LEU A 97 4.45 6.47 7.22
C LEU A 97 3.36 7.41 6.72
N LEU A 98 2.55 7.99 7.60
CA LEU A 98 1.35 8.73 7.24
C LEU A 98 1.58 9.96 6.32
N PRO A 99 2.61 10.82 6.54
CA PRO A 99 2.89 11.94 5.63
C PRO A 99 3.25 11.47 4.21
N LEU A 100 4.10 10.43 4.11
CA LEU A 100 4.46 9.83 2.82
C LEU A 100 3.24 9.22 2.14
N THR A 101 2.40 8.53 2.91
CA THR A 101 1.14 7.95 2.43
C THR A 101 0.25 9.03 1.83
N LYS A 102 -0.03 10.12 2.55
CA LYS A 102 -0.85 11.23 2.04
C LYS A 102 -0.31 11.79 0.72
N ALA A 103 1.01 11.95 0.61
CA ALA A 103 1.65 12.41 -0.62
C ALA A 103 1.50 11.43 -1.79
N MET A 104 1.47 10.11 -1.53
CA MET A 104 1.26 9.07 -2.55
C MET A 104 -0.18 8.97 -3.07
N PHE A 105 -1.14 9.63 -2.41
CA PHE A 105 -2.56 9.63 -2.79
C PHE A 105 -3.09 11.03 -3.15
N ILE A 106 -2.20 12.02 -3.34
CA ILE A 106 -2.58 13.40 -3.69
C ILE A 106 -3.20 13.54 -5.09
N GLU A 107 -2.89 12.59 -5.98
CA GLU A 107 -3.56 12.43 -7.28
C GLU A 107 -3.91 10.94 -7.46
N THR A 108 -4.67 10.64 -8.51
CA THR A 108 -5.12 9.28 -8.83
C THR A 108 -3.95 8.29 -8.91
N ASN A 109 -3.97 7.27 -8.06
CA ASN A 109 -3.05 6.13 -8.14
C ASN A 109 -3.20 5.41 -9.50
N PRO A 110 -2.12 5.04 -10.22
CA PRO A 110 -0.71 5.01 -9.81
C PRO A 110 0.15 6.21 -10.22
N ILE A 111 -0.42 7.39 -10.47
CA ILE A 111 0.35 8.58 -10.88
C ILE A 111 1.43 8.95 -9.85
N PRO A 112 1.11 9.14 -8.54
CA PRO A 112 2.12 9.57 -7.58
C PRO A 112 3.17 8.50 -7.30
N VAL A 113 2.79 7.24 -7.10
CA VAL A 113 3.74 6.16 -6.79
C VAL A 113 4.73 5.92 -7.93
N LYS A 114 4.28 5.94 -9.20
CA LYS A 114 5.19 5.84 -10.35
C LYS A 114 6.09 7.06 -10.46
N THR A 115 5.55 8.26 -10.22
CA THR A 115 6.34 9.49 -10.18
C THR A 115 7.43 9.42 -9.10
N ALA A 116 7.10 8.93 -7.90
CA ALA A 116 8.06 8.74 -6.82
C ALA A 116 9.17 7.75 -7.18
N MET A 117 8.79 6.56 -7.69
CA MET A 117 9.77 5.57 -8.14
C MET A 117 10.66 6.12 -9.28
N GLY A 118 10.13 6.98 -10.14
CA GLY A 118 10.90 7.73 -11.14
C GLY A 118 11.87 8.75 -10.52
N MET A 119 11.45 9.50 -9.51
CA MET A 119 12.31 10.42 -8.76
C MET A 119 13.44 9.71 -8.01
N LEU A 120 13.19 8.47 -7.57
CA LEU A 120 14.17 7.59 -6.93
C LEU A 120 15.09 6.88 -7.95
N GLY A 121 14.83 7.03 -9.25
CA GLY A 121 15.63 6.44 -10.33
C GLY A 121 15.41 4.94 -10.53
N TRP A 122 14.30 4.37 -10.02
CA TRP A 122 14.04 2.94 -10.09
C TRP A 122 13.32 2.52 -11.37
N ILE A 123 12.52 3.41 -11.94
CA ILE A 123 11.76 3.18 -13.18
C ILE A 123 11.76 4.43 -14.05
N GLN A 124 11.39 4.26 -15.31
CA GLN A 124 10.85 5.35 -16.12
C GLN A 124 9.37 5.54 -15.76
N PRO A 125 8.91 6.72 -15.31
CA PRO A 125 7.54 6.93 -14.81
C PRO A 125 6.53 7.06 -15.96
N GLN A 126 6.52 6.08 -16.87
CA GLN A 126 5.61 6.06 -18.01
C GLN A 126 4.21 5.64 -17.58
N LEU A 127 3.24 6.43 -18.05
CA LEU A 127 1.81 6.23 -17.86
C LEU A 127 1.17 6.00 -19.23
N ARG A 128 0.13 5.16 -19.25
CA ARG A 128 -0.71 4.98 -20.43
C ARG A 128 -1.97 5.82 -20.24
N LEU A 129 -2.46 6.42 -21.33
CA LEU A 129 -3.75 7.09 -21.34
C LEU A 129 -4.85 6.13 -20.82
N PRO A 130 -5.86 6.65 -20.08
CA PRO A 130 -6.16 8.06 -19.86
C PRO A 130 -5.35 8.74 -18.73
N LEU A 131 -4.39 8.06 -18.10
CA LEU A 131 -3.55 8.67 -17.06
C LEU A 131 -2.52 9.61 -17.67
N CYS A 132 -2.37 10.78 -17.06
CA CYS A 132 -1.42 11.81 -17.45
C CYS A 132 -0.33 11.99 -16.40
N ALA A 133 0.75 12.66 -16.78
CA ALA A 133 1.82 13.01 -15.86
C ALA A 133 1.29 13.84 -14.67
N MET A 134 1.90 13.62 -13.50
CA MET A 134 1.56 14.34 -12.28
C MET A 134 1.72 15.85 -12.46
N SER A 135 0.81 16.64 -11.87
CA SER A 135 0.93 18.09 -11.93
C SER A 135 2.25 18.57 -11.29
N ALA A 136 2.83 19.65 -11.82
CA ALA A 136 4.10 20.18 -11.32
C ALA A 136 4.01 20.59 -9.83
N GLN A 137 2.84 21.06 -9.38
CA GLN A 137 2.58 21.39 -7.98
C GLN A 137 2.64 20.16 -7.09
N HIS A 138 1.86 19.12 -7.40
CA HIS A 138 1.85 17.90 -6.59
C HIS A 138 3.17 17.14 -6.68
N ALA A 139 3.87 17.17 -7.82
CA ALA A 139 5.21 16.59 -7.95
C ALA A 139 6.23 17.26 -7.00
N ARG A 140 6.13 18.58 -6.75
CA ARG A 140 6.96 19.25 -5.73
C ARG A 140 6.63 18.78 -4.31
N GLN A 141 5.33 18.64 -4.00
CA GLN A 141 4.89 18.16 -2.68
C GLN A 141 5.32 16.71 -2.43
N LEU A 142 5.16 15.83 -3.42
CA LEU A 142 5.65 14.45 -3.38
C LEU A 142 7.16 14.38 -3.18
N ARG A 143 7.92 15.20 -3.92
CA ARG A 143 9.38 15.29 -3.75
C ARG A 143 9.77 15.73 -2.34
N GLN A 144 9.04 16.67 -1.76
CA GLN A 144 9.28 17.11 -0.38
C GLN A 144 9.00 15.99 0.62
N ALA A 145 7.86 15.30 0.49
CA ALA A 145 7.54 14.16 1.35
C ALA A 145 8.60 13.03 1.27
N LEU A 146 9.13 12.76 0.07
CA LEU A 146 10.24 11.81 -0.11
C LEU A 146 11.53 12.27 0.58
N ARG A 147 11.82 13.58 0.60
CA ARG A 147 12.98 14.15 1.30
C ARG A 147 12.81 14.08 2.81
N ASP A 148 11.64 14.48 3.31
CA ASP A 148 11.32 14.47 4.74
C ASP A 148 11.35 13.05 5.31
N TYR A 149 10.93 12.06 4.51
CA TYR A 149 11.03 10.64 4.86
C TYR A 149 12.48 10.10 4.80
N GLY A 150 13.40 10.81 4.15
CA GLY A 150 14.82 10.43 4.02
C GLY A 150 15.15 9.57 2.79
N LEU A 151 14.25 9.49 1.80
CA LEU A 151 14.47 8.71 0.56
C LEU A 151 15.23 9.48 -0.52
N LEU A 152 15.19 10.82 -0.46
CA LEU A 152 15.94 11.69 -1.38
C LEU A 152 16.92 12.56 -0.60
N SER A 153 18.20 12.52 -0.97
CA SER A 153 19.20 13.43 -0.41
C SER A 153 19.11 14.82 -1.06
N SER A 154 19.55 15.84 -0.34
CA SER A 154 19.59 17.24 -0.83
C SER A 154 20.62 17.50 -1.92
N ARG A 155 21.44 16.51 -2.32
CA ARG A 155 22.67 16.69 -3.11
C ARG A 155 22.66 16.19 -4.56
N VAL A 156 21.52 15.90 -5.18
CA VAL A 156 21.50 15.67 -6.63
C VAL A 156 20.77 16.81 -7.35
N GLY A 157 21.57 17.83 -7.70
CA GLY A 157 21.25 18.83 -8.73
C GLY A 157 21.27 18.21 -10.12
N GLY A 158 20.47 17.17 -10.34
CA GLY A 158 20.08 16.72 -11.68
C GLY A 158 18.67 17.22 -11.91
N GLY A 159 18.53 18.33 -12.64
CA GLY A 159 17.23 18.89 -12.98
C GLY A 159 16.34 17.80 -13.57
N TRP A 160 15.26 17.44 -12.86
CA TRP A 160 14.20 16.63 -13.42
C TRP A 160 13.57 17.46 -14.55
N ARG A 161 14.02 17.23 -15.78
CA ARG A 161 13.36 17.70 -16.98
C ARG A 161 12.31 16.63 -17.31
N GLY A 162 11.06 17.03 -17.42
CA GLY A 162 9.97 16.12 -17.80
C GLY A 162 10.34 15.30 -19.04
N ALA A 163 9.86 14.05 -19.06
CA ALA A 163 9.96 13.04 -20.13
C ALA A 163 10.95 13.37 -21.27
N GLY A 164 12.21 12.96 -21.09
CA GLY A 164 13.25 12.93 -22.13
C GLY A 164 14.06 11.63 -22.06
N ALA A 165 14.43 11.12 -23.24
CA ALA A 165 15.04 9.84 -23.63
C ALA A 165 16.06 9.15 -22.66
N PRO A 166 16.23 7.81 -22.77
CA PRO A 166 16.85 6.98 -21.73
C PRO A 166 18.38 7.03 -21.74
N THR A 167 18.97 7.04 -20.54
CA THR A 167 20.33 6.51 -20.32
C THR A 167 20.28 5.47 -19.21
N ALA A 168 20.88 4.31 -19.51
CA ALA A 168 20.80 3.10 -18.71
C ALA A 168 21.93 3.04 -17.69
N ALA A 169 21.61 2.62 -16.45
CA ALA A 169 22.52 1.89 -15.59
C ALA A 169 21.69 1.05 -14.61
N ARG A 170 21.77 -0.28 -14.76
CA ARG A 170 21.09 -1.27 -13.92
C ARG A 170 21.78 -1.37 -12.55
N ARG A 171 20.97 -1.41 -11.49
CA ARG A 171 21.30 -2.13 -10.25
C ARG A 171 20.12 -3.02 -9.90
N THR A 172 20.25 -4.31 -10.21
CA THR A 172 19.30 -5.36 -9.83
C THR A 172 19.54 -5.72 -8.36
N GLY A 173 18.74 -5.15 -7.47
CA GLY A 173 18.52 -5.71 -6.12
C GLY A 173 17.36 -6.70 -6.20
N ALA A 174 17.61 -7.97 -5.89
CA ALA A 174 16.59 -9.00 -5.89
C ALA A 174 15.52 -8.72 -4.82
N ILE A 175 14.26 -8.61 -5.26
CA ILE A 175 13.10 -8.54 -4.37
C ILE A 175 12.91 -9.95 -3.78
N VAL A 176 13.12 -10.08 -2.47
CA VAL A 176 12.74 -11.30 -1.74
C VAL A 176 11.23 -11.26 -1.57
N ALA A 177 10.51 -11.91 -2.48
CA ALA A 177 9.14 -12.31 -2.22
C ALA A 177 9.17 -13.35 -1.08
N GLY A 178 8.69 -12.96 0.10
CA GLY A 178 8.44 -13.92 1.18
C GLY A 178 7.58 -15.06 0.64
N ARG A 179 8.05 -16.30 0.79
CA ARG A 179 7.32 -17.50 0.33
C ARG A 179 6.03 -17.64 1.14
N GLY A 180 4.93 -17.06 0.66
CA GLY A 180 3.62 -17.19 1.28
C GLY A 180 3.02 -18.58 1.04
N ARG A 181 2.59 -19.25 2.12
CA ARG A 181 1.77 -20.47 2.06
C ARG A 181 0.42 -20.19 1.37
N PRO A 182 -0.22 -21.20 0.76
CA PRO A 182 -1.50 -21.05 0.06
C PRO A 182 -2.58 -20.48 0.97
N TRP A 183 -3.40 -19.60 0.40
CA TRP A 183 -4.57 -19.01 1.03
C TRP A 183 -5.60 -20.13 1.29
N GLY A 184 -6.06 -20.33 2.53
CA GLY A 184 -7.08 -21.36 2.80
C GLY A 184 -7.07 -22.04 4.17
N ARG A 185 -6.37 -21.51 5.19
CA ARG A 185 -6.62 -21.93 6.58
C ARG A 185 -7.05 -20.72 7.38
N ALA A 186 -8.03 -20.95 8.27
CA ALA A 186 -8.67 -19.98 9.14
C ALA A 186 -7.69 -18.96 9.75
N ALA A 187 -8.24 -17.77 10.06
CA ALA A 187 -7.75 -16.54 10.72
C ALA A 187 -6.49 -16.54 11.64
N THR A 188 -5.54 -17.44 11.48
CA THR A 188 -4.35 -17.64 12.33
C THR A 188 -3.07 -17.81 11.51
N GLY A 189 -3.07 -17.34 10.25
CA GLY A 189 -1.86 -17.28 9.41
C GLY A 189 -1.19 -15.89 9.48
N PRO A 190 0.12 -15.78 9.16
CA PRO A 190 0.82 -14.50 9.21
C PRO A 190 0.16 -13.46 8.31
N THR A 191 0.00 -12.25 8.86
CA THR A 191 -0.54 -11.04 8.23
C THR A 191 0.30 -10.69 7.03
N LYS A 192 -0.37 -10.29 5.93
CA LYS A 192 0.27 -10.19 4.62
C LYS A 192 0.38 -8.75 4.18
N VAL A 193 1.61 -8.32 3.88
CA VAL A 193 1.88 -7.12 3.08
C VAL A 193 2.12 -7.56 1.64
N THR A 194 1.36 -7.01 0.71
CA THR A 194 1.63 -7.19 -0.73
C THR A 194 1.50 -5.86 -1.44
N THR A 195 2.21 -5.67 -2.55
CA THR A 195 2.13 -4.45 -3.36
C THR A 195 1.12 -4.61 -4.50
N ILE A 196 0.61 -3.48 -4.99
CA ILE A 196 -0.01 -3.42 -6.32
C ILE A 196 1.13 -3.45 -7.34
N ARG A 197 1.13 -4.44 -8.24
CA ARG A 197 2.09 -4.56 -9.36
C ARG A 197 1.64 -3.77 -10.58
#